data_AF-A0A270BG13-F1
#
_entry.id   AF-A0A270BG13-F1
#
_cell.length_a   1.000
_cell.length_b   1.000
_cell.length_c   1.000
_cell.angle_alpha   90.00
_cell.angle_beta   90.00
_cell.angle_gamma   90.00
#
_symmetry.space_group_name_H-M   'P 1'
#
loop_
_entity.id
_entity.type
_entity.pdbx_description
1 polymer ?
#
loop_
_entity_poly.entity_id
_entity_poly.type
_entity_poly.pdbx_seq_one_letter_code
_entity_poly.pdbx_strand_id
1 'polypeptide(L)'
;MRRVTIALPILLTACSTPTIVRDRVTPVSVPVIQPCASEKPGPIAPINQRNSQEQWNAMSHKQRAEVAAAQALRRLNHGAALAAATSAC
;
A
#
# COMPACT_ATOMS: atom_id res chain seq x y z
N MET A 1 -72.52 59.26 -1.79
CA MET A 1 -71.08 59.57 -1.80
C MET A 1 -70.31 58.29 -2.12
N ARG A 2 -69.65 58.27 -3.27
CA ARG A 2 -68.89 57.16 -3.85
C ARG A 2 -67.55 57.04 -3.13
N ARG A 3 -67.18 55.86 -2.59
CA ARG A 3 -65.83 55.61 -2.07
C ARG A 3 -65.22 54.38 -2.74
N VAL A 4 -64.11 54.69 -3.41
CA VAL A 4 -63.18 53.94 -4.25
C VAL A 4 -62.49 52.83 -3.43
N THR A 5 -62.62 51.55 -3.79
CA THR A 5 -61.68 50.72 -4.58
C THR A 5 -60.37 50.32 -3.84
N ILE A 6 -60.37 49.09 -3.32
CA ILE A 6 -59.40 47.98 -3.52
C ILE A 6 -57.90 48.17 -3.20
N ALA A 7 -57.39 47.15 -2.51
CA ALA A 7 -56.04 46.59 -2.48
C ALA A 7 -54.99 47.20 -1.55
N LEU A 8 -54.70 46.44 -0.48
CA LEU A 8 -53.31 46.18 -0.07
C LEU A 8 -53.22 44.91 0.80
N PRO A 9 -52.67 43.80 0.27
CA PRO A 9 -51.89 42.90 1.10
C PRO A 9 -50.55 42.64 0.40
N ILE A 10 -49.61 43.57 0.54
CA ILE A 10 -48.20 43.33 0.16
C ILE A 10 -47.38 43.47 1.43
N LEU A 11 -47.43 42.46 2.30
CA LEU A 11 -46.64 42.44 3.54
C LEU A 11 -46.24 41.01 3.94
N LEU A 12 -45.86 40.17 2.97
CA LEU A 12 -45.41 38.79 3.23
C LEU A 12 -44.08 38.40 2.56
N THR A 13 -43.24 39.33 2.11
CA THR A 13 -41.93 38.97 1.50
C THR A 13 -40.71 39.29 2.37
N ALA A 14 -40.88 39.73 3.62
CA ALA A 14 -39.76 40.03 4.52
C ALA A 14 -39.48 38.88 5.49
N CYS A 15 -39.02 37.74 4.98
CA CYS A 15 -38.23 36.80 5.78
C CYS A 15 -37.24 36.09 4.86
N SER A 16 -36.22 36.84 4.43
CA SER A 16 -35.04 36.27 3.80
C SER A 16 -34.28 35.49 4.86
N THR A 17 -34.46 34.18 4.90
CA THR A 17 -33.57 33.29 5.64
C THR A 17 -32.14 33.51 5.12
N PRO A 18 -31.16 33.83 5.98
CA PRO A 18 -29.77 33.93 5.53
C PRO A 18 -29.32 32.54 5.06
N THR A 19 -28.96 32.43 3.80
CA THR A 19 -28.39 31.20 3.24
C THR A 19 -27.03 30.98 3.89
N ILE A 20 -26.96 30.08 4.88
CA ILE A 20 -25.70 29.65 5.47
C ILE A 20 -25.01 28.77 4.42
N VAL A 21 -24.06 29.36 3.69
CA VAL A 21 -23.16 28.61 2.82
C VAL A 21 -22.15 27.90 3.72
N ARG A 22 -22.41 26.62 4.03
CA ARG A 22 -21.39 25.76 4.64
C ARG A 22 -20.37 25.44 3.56
N ASP A 23 -19.16 25.96 3.72
CA ASP A 23 -18.01 25.48 2.95
C ASP A 23 -17.86 23.99 3.19
N ARG A 24 -18.12 23.19 2.14
CA ARG A 24 -17.84 21.76 2.18
C ARG A 24 -16.34 21.59 2.08
N VAL A 25 -15.73 21.08 3.14
CA VAL A 25 -14.35 20.58 3.09
C VAL A 25 -14.34 19.42 2.09
N THR A 26 -13.79 19.66 0.90
CA THR A 26 -13.56 18.61 -0.08
C THR A 26 -12.36 17.78 0.36
N PRO A 27 -12.51 16.47 0.61
CA PRO A 27 -11.37 15.63 0.94
C PRO A 27 -10.45 15.57 -0.27
N VAL A 28 -9.26 16.16 -0.13
CA VAL A 28 -8.20 16.06 -1.13
C VAL A 28 -7.53 14.70 -0.93
N SER A 29 -7.81 13.76 -1.81
CA SER A 29 -7.11 12.47 -1.83
C SER A 29 -5.75 12.66 -2.49
N VAL A 30 -4.69 12.58 -1.69
CA VAL A 30 -3.31 12.57 -2.20
C VAL A 30 -2.89 11.11 -2.35
N PRO A 31 -2.61 10.62 -3.58
CA PRO A 31 -2.11 9.28 -3.77
C PRO A 31 -0.70 9.18 -3.20
N VAL A 32 -0.55 8.50 -2.07
CA VAL A 32 0.76 8.11 -1.56
C VAL A 32 1.18 6.87 -2.35
N ILE A 33 2.05 7.06 -3.34
CA ILE A 33 2.69 5.94 -4.04
C ILE A 33 3.73 5.36 -3.09
N GLN A 34 3.34 4.41 -2.24
CA GLN A 34 4.33 3.56 -1.57
C GLN A 34 4.80 2.50 -2.56
N PRO A 35 6.13 2.35 -2.76
CA PRO A 35 6.65 1.21 -3.49
C PRO A 35 6.36 -0.04 -2.67
N CYS A 36 5.34 -0.75 -3.14
CA CYS A 36 4.90 -2.09 -2.83
C CYS A 36 6.03 -3.07 -2.39
N ALA A 37 7.21 -2.94 -2.99
CA ALA A 37 8.40 -3.70 -2.63
C ALA A 37 9.60 -2.76 -2.59
N SER A 38 9.81 -2.07 -1.47
CA SER A 38 10.92 -1.11 -1.33
C SER A 38 12.30 -1.80 -1.41
N GLU A 39 12.39 -3.11 -1.16
CA GLU A 39 13.63 -3.87 -1.33
C GLU A 39 13.33 -5.38 -1.50
N LYS A 40 13.05 -5.80 -2.74
CA LYS A 40 12.89 -7.23 -3.04
C LYS A 40 14.23 -7.95 -2.83
N PRO A 41 14.30 -9.02 -2.03
CA PRO A 41 15.54 -9.75 -1.84
C PRO A 41 16.01 -10.37 -3.17
N GLY A 42 17.32 -10.30 -3.41
CA GLY A 42 17.94 -10.89 -4.60
C GLY A 42 17.82 -12.43 -4.65
N PRO A 43 17.97 -13.05 -5.83
CA PRO A 43 17.84 -14.49 -6.00
C PRO A 43 18.91 -15.25 -5.21
N ILE A 44 18.55 -16.42 -4.69
CA ILE A 44 19.51 -17.28 -3.98
C ILE A 44 20.41 -17.97 -4.99
N ALA A 45 21.71 -17.67 -4.92
CA ALA A 45 22.70 -18.37 -5.73
C ALA A 45 22.67 -19.91 -5.48
N PRO A 46 22.66 -20.73 -6.54
CA PRO A 46 22.67 -22.18 -6.42
C PRO A 46 23.97 -22.71 -5.80
N ILE A 47 23.95 -23.97 -5.34
CA ILE A 47 25.08 -24.58 -4.61
C ILE A 47 26.33 -24.66 -5.49
N ASN A 48 26.17 -24.96 -6.77
CA ASN A 48 27.25 -25.10 -7.76
C ASN A 48 27.96 -23.77 -8.07
N GLN A 49 27.33 -22.63 -7.83
CA GLN A 49 28.01 -21.33 -7.94
C GLN A 49 28.94 -21.06 -6.75
N ARG A 50 28.74 -21.75 -5.61
CA ARG A 50 29.50 -21.53 -4.38
C ARG A 50 30.51 -22.63 -4.07
N ASN A 51 30.36 -23.78 -4.71
CA ASN A 51 31.25 -24.93 -4.56
C ASN A 51 31.56 -25.46 -5.95
N SER A 52 32.84 -25.44 -6.33
CA SER A 52 33.25 -26.07 -7.58
C SER A 52 32.98 -27.57 -7.53
N GLN A 53 32.95 -28.21 -8.70
CA GLN A 53 32.78 -29.66 -8.76
C GLN A 53 33.93 -30.39 -8.05
N GLU A 54 35.17 -29.91 -8.15
CA GLU A 54 36.29 -30.52 -7.43
C GLU A 54 36.14 -30.38 -5.92
N GLN A 55 35.75 -29.19 -5.43
CA GLN A 55 35.47 -28.98 -4.01
C GLN A 55 34.36 -29.89 -3.50
N TRP A 56 33.27 -29.99 -4.26
CA TRP A 56 32.15 -30.87 -3.92
C TRP A 56 32.59 -32.33 -3.81
N ASN A 57 33.41 -32.78 -4.76
CA ASN A 57 33.94 -34.14 -4.78
C ASN A 57 34.91 -34.39 -3.61
N ALA A 58 35.70 -33.40 -3.20
CA ALA A 58 36.62 -33.48 -2.08
C ALA A 58 35.92 -33.46 -0.70
N MET A 59 34.66 -33.02 -0.62
CA MET A 59 33.89 -33.04 0.64
C MET A 59 33.47 -34.45 1.05
N SER A 60 33.53 -34.71 2.36
CA SER A 60 32.89 -35.86 2.98
C SER A 60 31.36 -35.81 2.88
N HIS A 61 30.70 -36.96 3.04
CA HIS A 61 29.24 -37.04 3.05
C HIS A 61 28.58 -36.11 4.07
N LYS A 62 29.18 -35.98 5.27
CA LYS A 62 28.68 -35.08 6.31
C LYS A 62 28.75 -33.61 5.88
N GLN A 63 29.88 -33.18 5.31
CA GLN A 63 30.06 -31.81 4.81
C GLN A 63 29.07 -31.49 3.69
N ARG A 64 28.83 -32.42 2.76
CA ARG A 64 27.82 -32.23 1.71
C ARG A 64 26.42 -32.07 2.29
N ALA A 65 26.07 -32.83 3.32
CA ALA A 65 24.79 -32.71 4.01
C ALA A 65 24.64 -31.34 4.70
N GLU A 66 25.70 -30.84 5.34
CA GLU A 66 25.72 -29.51 5.95
C GLU A 66 25.56 -28.39 4.91
N VAL A 67 26.24 -28.48 3.77
CA VAL A 67 26.08 -27.51 2.66
C VAL A 67 24.65 -27.53 2.11
N ALA A 68 24.06 -28.72 1.94
CA ALA A 68 22.68 -28.85 1.51
C ALA A 68 21.69 -28.27 2.54
N ALA A 69 21.90 -28.53 3.83
CA ALA A 69 21.09 -27.96 4.92
C ALA A 69 21.20 -26.42 4.96
N ALA A 70 22.42 -25.88 4.82
CA ALA A 70 22.64 -24.44 4.73
C ALA A 70 21.91 -23.82 3.54
N GLN A 71 21.88 -24.50 2.38
CA GLN A 71 21.11 -24.04 1.22
C GLN A 71 19.60 -24.07 1.49
N ALA A 72 19.09 -25.10 2.16
CA ALA A 72 17.68 -25.19 2.53
C ALA A 72 17.28 -24.03 3.46
N LEU A 73 18.11 -23.74 4.48
CA LEU A 73 17.90 -22.60 5.39
C LEU A 73 17.88 -21.26 4.66
N ARG A 74 18.78 -21.04 3.68
CA ARG A 74 18.76 -19.83 2.86
C ARG A 74 17.45 -19.67 2.09
N ARG A 75 16.91 -20.78 1.53
CA ARG A 75 15.63 -20.79 0.82
C ARG A 75 14.46 -20.42 1.74
N LEU A 76 14.43 -20.98 2.94
CA LEU A 76 13.40 -20.65 3.93
C LEU A 76 13.47 -19.15 4.32
N ASN A 77 14.67 -18.65 4.62
CA ASN A 77 14.86 -17.25 5.00
C ASN A 77 14.53 -16.28 3.86
N HIS A 78 14.82 -16.64 2.61
CA HIS A 78 14.44 -15.81 1.46
C HIS A 78 12.93 -15.74 1.27
N GLY A 79 12.20 -16.83 1.51
CA GLY A 79 10.73 -16.80 1.49
C GLY A 79 10.16 -15.86 2.54
N ALA A 80 10.72 -15.89 3.76
CA ALA A 80 10.34 -14.96 4.83
C ALA A 80 10.69 -13.50 4.49
N ALA A 81 11.89 -13.25 3.95
CA ALA A 81 12.33 -11.93 3.54
C ALA A 81 11.49 -11.38 2.37
N LEU A 82 11.09 -12.24 1.42
CA LEU A 82 10.21 -11.87 0.33
C LEU A 82 8.83 -11.51 0.86
N ALA A 83 8.25 -12.34 1.74
CA ALA A 83 6.97 -12.07 2.37
C ALA A 83 6.97 -10.76 3.17
N ALA A 84 8.06 -10.48 3.90
CA ALA A 84 8.24 -9.22 4.61
C ALA A 84 8.32 -8.03 3.64
N ALA A 85 9.10 -8.15 2.57
CA ALA A 85 9.26 -7.11 1.54
C ALA A 85 7.97 -6.82 0.78
N THR A 86 7.04 -7.79 0.68
CA THR A 86 5.74 -7.63 -0.01
C THR A 86 4.57 -7.43 0.95
N SER A 87 4.80 -7.33 2.25
CA SER A 87 3.71 -7.26 3.24
C SER A 87 2.93 -5.93 3.22
N ALA A 88 3.49 -4.91 2.57
CA ALA A 88 2.92 -3.57 2.45
C ALA A 88 2.25 -3.28 1.07
N CYS A 89 2.09 -4.30 0.21
CA CYS A 89 1.62 -4.20 -1.18
C CYS A 89 0.08 -4.23 -1.41
#